data_AF-A0A933VBZ4-F1
#
_entry.id   AF-A0A933VBZ4-F1
#
_cell.length_a   1.000
_cell.length_b   1.000
_cell.length_c   1.000
_cell.angle_alpha   90.00
_cell.angle_beta   90.00
_cell.angle_gamma   90.00
#
_symmetry.space_group_name_H-M   'P 1'
#
loop_
_entity.id
_entity.type
_entity.pdbx_description
1 polymer ?
#
loop_
_entity_poly.entity_id
_entity_poly.type
_entity_poly.pdbx_seq_one_letter_code
_entity_poly.pdbx_strand_id
1 'polypeptide(L)'
;MTTSRLLWGTTWRGGAWGLLAGTFVGATFGALFGNTLIFGVGLLQQQERIGLSDLPQLIPAFAIFAIIGSVMGALFGVPTGFAVGVANGLLLGIISRMFFYPLTDVRGYRWVIALISMTFTALASWVGFMLIMLLYANQDKANWVGLAIFLIVPALIAGVIAGAVSQIGARWYEKASRDLRLEIGS
;
A
#
# COMPACT_ATOMS: atom_id res chain seq x y z
N MET A 1 -20.04 -6.50 -22.32
CA MET A 1 -19.41 -7.03 -21.09
C MET A 1 -20.43 -6.86 -19.98
N THR A 2 -20.80 -7.92 -19.26
CA THR A 2 -21.82 -7.81 -18.21
C THR A 2 -21.27 -7.02 -17.02
N THR A 3 -22.12 -6.24 -16.35
CA THR A 3 -21.74 -5.46 -15.14
C THR A 3 -21.10 -6.36 -14.07
N SER A 4 -21.63 -7.56 -13.87
CA SER A 4 -21.09 -8.53 -12.91
C SER A 4 -19.65 -8.95 -13.24
N ARG A 5 -19.33 -9.27 -14.51
CA ARG A 5 -17.97 -9.63 -14.92
C ARG A 5 -16.98 -8.47 -14.76
N LEU A 6 -17.42 -7.24 -15.01
CA LEU A 6 -16.61 -6.04 -14.80
C LEU A 6 -16.27 -5.86 -13.32
N LEU A 7 -17.29 -5.79 -12.47
CA LEU A 7 -17.13 -5.59 -11.03
C LEU A 7 -16.30 -6.70 -10.40
N TRP A 8 -16.61 -7.97 -10.72
CA TRP A 8 -15.84 -9.11 -10.21
C TRP A 8 -14.38 -9.07 -10.69
N GLY A 9 -14.18 -8.77 -11.97
CA GLY A 9 -12.84 -8.71 -12.57
C GLY A 9 -11.95 -7.60 -12.03
N THR A 10 -12.50 -6.43 -11.70
CA THR A 10 -11.74 -5.34 -11.06
C THR A 10 -11.52 -5.59 -9.58
N THR A 11 -12.53 -6.12 -8.88
CA THR A 11 -12.46 -6.39 -7.43
C THR A 11 -11.44 -7.48 -7.11
N TRP A 12 -11.49 -8.62 -7.82
CA TRP A 12 -10.54 -9.72 -7.58
C TRP A 12 -9.10 -9.31 -7.88
N ARG A 13 -8.87 -8.60 -8.99
CA ARG A 13 -7.53 -8.08 -9.33
C ARG A 13 -7.07 -7.03 -8.33
N GLY A 14 -7.96 -6.14 -7.90
CA GLY A 14 -7.70 -5.17 -6.85
C GLY A 14 -7.25 -5.87 -5.55
N GLY A 15 -7.97 -6.90 -5.13
CA GLY A 15 -7.60 -7.72 -3.97
C GLY A 15 -6.26 -8.43 -4.13
N ALA A 16 -6.01 -9.08 -5.27
CA ALA A 16 -4.76 -9.79 -5.55
C ALA A 16 -3.54 -8.85 -5.54
N TRP A 17 -3.64 -7.69 -6.20
CA TRP A 17 -2.58 -6.70 -6.17
C TRP A 17 -2.45 -6.02 -4.80
N GLY A 18 -3.57 -5.82 -4.11
CA GLY A 18 -3.60 -5.33 -2.74
C GLY A 18 -2.85 -6.25 -1.77
N LEU A 19 -2.99 -7.57 -1.92
CA LEU A 19 -2.21 -8.55 -1.15
C LEU A 19 -0.71 -8.37 -1.36
N LEU A 20 -0.26 -8.30 -2.62
CA LEU A 20 1.15 -8.15 -2.95
C LEU A 20 1.72 -6.82 -2.44
N ALA A 21 1.01 -5.72 -2.70
CA ALA A 21 1.41 -4.40 -2.25
C ALA A 21 1.42 -4.30 -0.72
N GLY A 22 0.38 -4.82 -0.06
CA GLY A 22 0.29 -4.84 1.40
C GLY A 22 1.37 -5.68 2.05
N THR A 23 1.69 -6.84 1.47
CA THR A 23 2.80 -7.69 1.92
C THR A 23 4.13 -6.94 1.82
N PHE A 24 4.40 -6.32 0.66
CA PHE A 24 5.64 -5.59 0.42
C PHE A 24 5.80 -4.37 1.33
N VAL A 25 4.75 -3.54 1.41
CA VAL A 25 4.73 -2.35 2.28
C VAL A 25 4.86 -2.79 3.73
N GLY A 26 4.04 -3.74 4.18
CA GLY A 26 4.08 -4.30 5.53
C GLY A 26 5.47 -4.82 5.89
N ALA A 27 6.08 -5.64 5.04
CA ALA A 27 7.44 -6.15 5.21
C ALA A 27 8.48 -5.02 5.36
N THR A 28 8.42 -4.03 4.47
CA THR A 28 9.34 -2.89 4.49
C THR A 28 9.19 -2.09 5.79
N PHE A 29 7.95 -1.79 6.21
CA PHE A 29 7.68 -1.06 7.46
C PHE A 29 8.09 -1.85 8.69
N GLY A 30 7.77 -3.14 8.71
CA GLY A 30 8.14 -4.02 9.81
C GLY A 30 9.65 -4.09 9.99
N ALA A 31 10.42 -4.20 8.90
CA ALA A 31 11.88 -4.18 8.95
C ALA A 31 12.44 -2.86 9.49
N LEU A 32 11.91 -1.73 9.01
CA LEU A 32 12.31 -0.40 9.48
C LEU A 32 11.97 -0.23 10.96
N PHE A 33 10.75 -0.59 11.37
CA PHE A 33 10.29 -0.45 12.74
C PHE A 33 11.08 -1.31 13.72
N GLY A 34 11.34 -2.58 13.35
CA GLY A 34 12.16 -3.50 14.13
C GLY A 34 13.57 -2.94 14.39
N ASN A 35 14.21 -2.38 13.35
CA ASN A 35 15.51 -1.74 13.48
C ASN A 35 15.48 -0.46 14.32
N THR A 36 14.45 0.38 14.16
CA THR A 36 14.31 1.60 14.97
C THR A 36 14.08 1.32 16.45
N LEU A 37 13.39 0.21 16.79
CA LEU A 37 13.21 -0.18 18.18
C LEU A 37 14.53 -0.61 18.83
N ILE A 38 15.36 -1.39 18.15
CA ILE A 38 16.68 -1.77 18.69
C ILE A 38 17.57 -0.55 18.83
N PHE A 39 17.61 0.32 17.81
CA PHE A 39 18.46 1.49 17.86
C PHE A 39 17.98 2.46 18.93
N GLY A 40 16.66 2.65 19.07
CA GLY A 40 16.06 3.46 20.12
C GLY A 40 16.30 2.90 21.52
N VAL A 41 16.02 1.61 21.75
CA VAL A 41 16.24 0.96 23.06
C VAL A 41 17.74 0.87 23.38
N GLY A 42 18.57 0.56 22.40
CA GLY A 42 20.03 0.49 22.53
C GLY A 42 20.64 1.86 22.86
N LEU A 43 20.24 2.94 22.17
CA LEU A 43 20.71 4.29 22.48
C LEU A 43 20.19 4.80 23.84
N LEU A 44 18.98 4.41 24.24
CA LEU A 44 18.41 4.80 25.53
C LEU A 44 19.04 4.03 26.70
N GLN A 45 19.49 2.79 26.49
CA GLN A 45 20.17 1.98 27.50
C GLN A 45 21.70 2.19 27.53
N GLN A 46 22.33 2.46 26.38
CA GLN A 46 23.76 2.75 26.25
C GLN A 46 23.99 4.21 25.86
N GLN A 47 23.66 5.13 26.75
CA GLN A 47 24.10 6.52 26.63
C GLN A 47 25.65 6.66 26.69
N GLU A 48 26.36 5.57 26.98
CA GLU A 48 27.82 5.45 26.86
C GLU A 48 28.23 4.82 25.52
N ARG A 49 28.65 5.68 24.58
CA ARG A 49 29.55 5.43 23.43
C ARG A 49 29.48 4.04 22.78
N ILE A 50 28.51 3.83 21.89
CA ILE A 50 28.65 2.81 20.82
C ILE A 50 29.82 3.24 19.93
N GLY A 51 30.91 2.48 19.93
CA GLY A 51 32.08 2.73 19.10
C GLY A 51 31.93 2.14 17.69
N LEU A 52 32.69 2.65 16.72
CA LEU A 52 32.78 2.02 15.39
C LEU A 52 33.29 0.57 15.47
N SER A 53 34.02 0.22 16.53
CA SER A 53 34.48 -1.14 16.85
C SER A 53 33.35 -2.13 17.12
N ASP A 54 32.18 -1.64 17.53
CA ASP A 54 31.06 -2.48 17.97
C ASP A 54 30.09 -2.77 16.82
N LEU A 55 30.20 -2.03 15.70
CA LEU A 55 29.38 -2.19 14.51
C LEU A 55 29.35 -3.64 13.98
N PRO A 56 30.47 -4.38 13.87
CA PRO A 56 30.44 -5.76 13.39
C PRO A 56 29.58 -6.70 14.25
N GLN A 57 29.51 -6.44 15.56
CA GLN A 57 28.72 -7.24 16.50
C GLN A 57 27.23 -6.89 16.44
N LEU A 58 26.89 -5.67 16.00
CA LEU A 58 25.50 -5.23 15.86
C LEU A 58 24.85 -5.70 14.56
N ILE A 59 25.61 -5.89 13.48
CA ILE A 59 25.08 -6.29 12.16
C ILE A 59 24.18 -7.54 12.23
N PRO A 60 24.55 -8.65 12.91
CA PRO A 60 23.69 -9.83 13.00
C PRO A 60 22.38 -9.54 13.73
N ALA A 61 22.41 -8.73 14.80
CA ALA A 61 21.21 -8.35 15.53
C ALA A 61 20.28 -7.52 14.64
N PHE A 62 20.80 -6.49 13.95
CA PHE A 62 20.04 -5.72 12.96
C PHE A 62 19.40 -6.61 11.89
N ALA A 63 20.13 -7.57 11.34
CA ALA A 63 19.60 -8.48 10.34
C ALA A 63 18.44 -9.33 10.89
N ILE A 64 18.60 -9.93 12.07
CA ILE A 64 17.58 -10.79 12.69
C ILE A 64 16.30 -10.01 12.95
N PHE A 65 16.39 -8.82 13.55
CA PHE A 65 15.21 -8.03 13.86
C PHE A 65 14.58 -7.38 12.63
N ALA A 66 15.37 -7.03 11.61
CA ALA A 66 14.82 -6.63 10.31
C ALA A 66 13.99 -7.76 9.70
N ILE A 67 14.46 -9.01 9.79
CA ILE A 67 13.72 -10.19 9.32
C ILE A 67 12.45 -10.40 10.13
N ILE A 68 12.54 -10.43 11.47
CA ILE A 68 11.37 -10.61 12.35
C ILE A 68 10.35 -9.50 12.11
N GLY A 69 10.82 -8.26 12.10
CA GLY A 69 10.01 -7.09 11.79
C GLY A 69 9.33 -7.22 10.44
N SER A 70 10.07 -7.59 9.40
CA SER A 70 9.54 -7.82 8.05
C SER A 70 8.45 -8.90 8.03
N VAL A 71 8.65 -10.02 8.72
CA VAL A 71 7.66 -11.11 8.79
C VAL A 71 6.39 -10.63 9.49
N MET A 72 6.53 -9.97 10.64
CA MET A 72 5.39 -9.41 11.37
C MET A 72 4.65 -8.36 10.54
N GLY A 73 5.40 -7.44 9.94
CA GLY A 73 4.85 -6.41 9.08
C GLY A 73 4.12 -6.99 7.87
N ALA A 74 4.65 -8.04 7.25
CA ALA A 74 3.96 -8.77 6.18
C ALA A 74 2.66 -9.43 6.66
N LEU A 75 2.67 -10.07 7.83
CA LEU A 75 1.48 -10.72 8.41
C LEU A 75 0.33 -9.74 8.63
N PHE A 76 0.61 -8.50 9.07
CA PHE A 76 -0.39 -7.44 9.19
C PHE A 76 -0.70 -6.77 7.85
N GLY A 77 0.30 -6.67 6.97
CA GLY A 77 0.21 -6.05 5.66
C GLY A 77 -0.69 -6.82 4.68
N VAL A 78 -0.68 -8.17 4.74
CA VAL A 78 -1.52 -9.06 3.91
C VAL A 78 -3.02 -8.76 4.05
N PRO A 79 -3.65 -8.89 5.24
CA PRO A 79 -5.10 -8.67 5.38
C PRO A 79 -5.47 -7.22 5.11
N THR A 80 -4.64 -6.26 5.54
CA THR A 80 -4.87 -4.83 5.33
C THR A 80 -4.81 -4.48 3.84
N GLY A 81 -3.78 -4.96 3.15
CA GLY A 81 -3.60 -4.78 1.72
C GLY A 81 -4.70 -5.42 0.90
N PHE A 82 -5.14 -6.62 1.27
CA PHE A 82 -6.28 -7.27 0.62
C PHE A 82 -7.56 -6.44 0.78
N ALA A 83 -7.89 -6.00 1.99
CA ALA A 83 -9.09 -5.22 2.27
C ALA A 83 -9.09 -3.90 1.48
N VAL A 84 -7.98 -3.15 1.52
CA VAL A 84 -7.83 -1.90 0.77
C VAL A 84 -7.87 -2.16 -0.74
N GLY A 85 -7.23 -3.24 -1.21
CA GLY A 85 -7.22 -3.64 -2.61
C GLY A 85 -8.60 -4.01 -3.15
N VAL A 86 -9.38 -4.76 -2.38
CA VAL A 86 -10.78 -5.11 -2.70
C VAL A 86 -11.64 -3.85 -2.76
N ALA A 87 -11.56 -2.98 -1.75
CA ALA A 87 -12.32 -1.73 -1.70
C ALA A 87 -11.97 -0.83 -2.90
N ASN A 88 -10.69 -0.68 -3.22
CA ASN A 88 -10.23 0.09 -4.36
C ASN A 88 -10.67 -0.54 -5.69
N GLY A 89 -10.53 -1.87 -5.85
CA GLY A 89 -10.96 -2.58 -7.05
C GLY A 89 -12.46 -2.49 -7.32
N LEU A 90 -13.26 -2.50 -6.25
CA LEU A 90 -14.71 -2.28 -6.32
C LEU A 90 -15.03 -0.83 -6.72
N LEU A 91 -14.40 0.15 -6.07
CA LEU A 91 -14.54 1.58 -6.39
C LEU A 91 -14.23 1.86 -7.86
N LEU A 92 -13.10 1.34 -8.37
CA LEU A 92 -12.70 1.49 -9.76
C LEU A 92 -13.67 0.80 -10.72
N GLY A 93 -14.22 -0.36 -10.35
CA GLY A 93 -15.25 -1.05 -11.12
C GLY A 93 -16.53 -0.23 -11.27
N ILE A 94 -16.99 0.36 -10.17
CA ILE A 94 -18.17 1.24 -10.12
C ILE A 94 -17.95 2.48 -10.99
N ILE A 95 -16.82 3.16 -10.84
CA ILE A 95 -16.48 4.36 -11.62
C ILE A 95 -16.36 4.04 -13.11
N SER A 96 -15.69 2.93 -13.46
CA SER A 96 -15.56 2.47 -14.85
C SER A 96 -16.94 2.26 -15.47
N ARG A 97 -17.88 1.68 -14.72
CA ARG A 97 -19.23 1.39 -15.20
C ARG A 97 -20.08 2.64 -15.38
N MET A 98 -20.03 3.59 -14.44
CA MET A 98 -20.89 4.77 -14.45
C MET A 98 -20.43 5.85 -15.43
N PHE A 99 -19.11 6.05 -15.56
CA PHE A 99 -18.58 7.20 -16.30
C PHE A 99 -17.87 6.83 -17.60
N PHE A 100 -17.39 5.58 -17.74
CA PHE A 100 -16.52 5.17 -18.84
C PHE A 100 -17.08 3.98 -19.64
N TYR A 101 -18.36 3.67 -19.50
CA TYR A 101 -19.02 2.65 -20.32
C TYR A 101 -20.02 3.30 -21.31
N PRO A 102 -19.86 3.11 -22.64
CA PRO A 102 -18.75 2.43 -23.32
C PRO A 102 -17.47 3.28 -23.32
N LEU A 103 -16.29 2.62 -23.37
CA LEU A 103 -14.99 3.29 -23.25
C LEU A 103 -14.67 4.15 -24.48
N THR A 104 -14.92 5.46 -24.42
CA THR A 104 -14.67 6.41 -25.53
C THR A 104 -13.25 6.97 -25.51
N ASP A 105 -12.78 7.43 -24.36
CA ASP A 105 -11.44 7.98 -24.17
C ASP A 105 -10.57 7.10 -23.25
N VAL A 106 -9.66 6.34 -23.86
CA VAL A 106 -8.72 5.46 -23.17
C VAL A 106 -7.71 6.25 -22.33
N ARG A 107 -7.25 7.41 -22.82
CA ARG A 107 -6.21 8.19 -22.14
C ARG A 107 -6.81 8.84 -20.89
N GLY A 108 -7.96 9.51 -21.02
CA GLY A 108 -8.68 10.09 -19.88
C GLY A 108 -9.02 9.06 -18.81
N TYR A 109 -9.53 7.90 -19.22
CA TYR A 109 -9.81 6.78 -18.32
C TYR A 109 -8.60 6.35 -17.48
N ARG A 110 -7.44 6.14 -18.13
CA ARG A 110 -6.22 5.70 -17.45
C ARG A 110 -5.70 6.72 -16.44
N TRP A 111 -5.83 8.01 -16.74
CA TRP A 111 -5.44 9.08 -15.82
C TRP A 111 -6.38 9.17 -14.62
N VAL A 112 -7.69 9.15 -14.86
CA VAL A 112 -8.70 9.26 -13.80
C VAL A 112 -8.61 8.09 -12.83
N ILE A 113 -8.52 6.86 -13.33
CA ILE A 113 -8.38 5.67 -12.47
C ILE A 113 -7.11 5.71 -11.63
N ALA A 114 -5.99 6.14 -12.21
CA ALA A 114 -4.75 6.26 -11.46
C ALA A 114 -4.85 7.29 -10.35
N LEU A 115 -5.39 8.47 -10.64
CA LEU A 115 -5.53 9.55 -9.67
C LEU A 115 -6.47 9.15 -8.52
N ILE A 116 -7.59 8.49 -8.84
CA ILE A 116 -8.54 8.00 -7.84
C ILE A 116 -7.91 6.91 -6.98
N SER A 117 -7.21 5.95 -7.60
CA SER A 117 -6.53 4.89 -6.88
C SER A 117 -5.41 5.43 -5.99
N MET A 118 -4.62 6.39 -6.48
CA MET A 118 -3.56 7.05 -5.71
C MET A 118 -4.13 7.75 -4.48
N THR A 119 -5.15 8.57 -4.69
CA THR A 119 -5.80 9.35 -3.62
C THR A 119 -6.46 8.43 -2.59
N PHE A 120 -7.22 7.42 -3.05
CA PHE A 120 -7.91 6.48 -2.18
C PHE A 120 -6.93 5.70 -1.31
N THR A 121 -5.89 5.11 -1.91
CA THR A 121 -4.90 4.34 -1.16
C THR A 121 -4.04 5.21 -0.25
N ALA A 122 -3.69 6.43 -0.66
CA ALA A 122 -2.98 7.37 0.20
C ALA A 122 -3.82 7.74 1.44
N LEU A 123 -5.11 8.05 1.26
CA LEU A 123 -6.03 8.34 2.36
C LEU A 123 -6.26 7.12 3.26
N ALA A 124 -6.47 5.94 2.69
CA ALA A 124 -6.63 4.70 3.46
C ALA A 124 -5.38 4.39 4.30
N SER A 125 -4.19 4.58 3.71
CA SER A 125 -2.92 4.42 4.41
C SER A 125 -2.76 5.44 5.52
N TRP A 126 -3.04 6.72 5.23
CA TRP A 126 -3.02 7.81 6.22
C TRP A 126 -3.89 7.50 7.44
N VAL A 127 -5.15 7.12 7.20
CA VAL A 127 -6.10 6.75 8.27
C VAL A 127 -5.60 5.53 9.04
N GLY A 128 -5.13 4.49 8.34
CA GLY A 128 -4.59 3.29 8.97
C GLY A 128 -3.41 3.59 9.90
N PHE A 129 -2.45 4.40 9.43
CA PHE A 129 -1.33 4.81 10.26
C PHE A 129 -1.75 5.74 11.41
N MET A 130 -2.73 6.62 11.21
CA MET A 130 -3.24 7.47 12.29
C MET A 130 -3.88 6.64 13.40
N LEU A 131 -4.63 5.58 13.06
CA LEU A 131 -5.18 4.65 14.05
C LEU A 131 -4.08 3.94 14.85
N ILE A 132 -3.01 3.51 14.18
CA ILE A 132 -1.84 2.93 14.86
C ILE A 132 -1.22 3.96 15.81
N MET A 133 -1.04 5.22 15.36
CA MET A 133 -0.51 6.29 16.23
C MET A 133 -1.39 6.55 17.44
N LEU A 134 -2.72 6.55 17.29
CA LEU A 134 -3.64 6.73 18.43
C LEU A 134 -3.50 5.62 19.47
N LEU A 135 -3.16 4.39 19.07
CA LEU A 135 -2.86 3.30 20.01
C LEU A 135 -1.56 3.56 20.79
N TYR A 136 -0.59 4.30 20.23
CA TYR A 136 0.67 4.66 20.88
C TYR A 136 0.66 6.04 21.55
N ALA A 137 -0.33 6.89 21.27
CA ALA A 137 -0.42 8.27 21.74
C ALA A 137 -0.56 8.40 23.27
N ASN A 138 -0.91 7.33 23.98
CA ASN A 138 -0.91 7.29 25.45
C ASN A 138 0.51 7.33 26.06
N GLN A 139 1.57 7.39 25.27
CA GLN A 139 2.92 7.61 25.76
C GLN A 139 3.33 9.07 25.57
N ASP A 140 3.31 9.86 26.65
CA ASP A 140 3.52 11.32 26.74
C ASP A 140 4.85 11.90 26.18
N LYS A 141 5.66 11.10 25.46
CA LYS A 141 6.96 11.50 24.91
C LYS A 141 7.06 11.44 23.38
N ALA A 142 5.92 11.35 22.70
CA ALA A 142 5.86 11.23 21.25
C ALA A 142 6.36 12.52 20.53
N ASN A 143 7.44 12.42 19.76
CA ASN A 143 7.89 13.48 18.86
C ASN A 143 6.96 13.57 17.64
N TRP A 144 5.95 14.43 17.71
CA TRP A 144 4.91 14.60 16.70
C TRP A 144 5.44 14.88 15.28
N VAL A 145 6.57 15.58 15.15
CA VAL A 145 7.15 15.91 13.83
C VAL A 145 7.75 14.66 13.18
N GLY A 146 8.53 13.88 13.94
CA GLY A 146 9.09 12.62 13.45
C GLY A 146 8.00 11.62 13.08
N LEU A 147 6.94 11.57 13.89
CA LEU A 147 5.77 10.72 13.62
C LEU A 147 5.01 11.15 12.37
N ALA A 148 4.83 12.46 12.14
CA ALA A 148 4.14 12.96 10.95
C ALA A 148 4.89 12.59 9.66
N ILE A 149 6.22 12.71 9.63
CA ILE A 149 7.04 12.28 8.48
C ILE A 149 6.90 10.77 8.26
N PHE A 150 6.95 10.01 9.34
CA PHE A 150 6.75 8.56 9.33
C PHE A 150 5.32 8.16 8.92
N LEU A 151 4.35 9.07 8.93
CA LEU A 151 2.96 8.86 8.49
C LEU A 151 2.75 9.21 7.00
N ILE A 152 3.29 10.36 6.58
CA ILE A 152 3.07 10.93 5.25
C ILE A 152 3.80 10.11 4.19
N VAL A 153 5.09 9.84 4.40
CA VAL A 153 5.95 9.19 3.39
C VAL A 153 5.41 7.81 2.98
N PRO A 154 5.03 6.91 3.91
CA PRO A 154 4.46 5.61 3.57
C PRO A 154 3.16 5.72 2.79
N ALA A 155 2.28 6.65 3.19
CA ALA A 155 0.99 6.86 2.57
C ALA A 155 1.14 7.32 1.12
N LEU A 156 2.09 8.22 0.86
CA LEU A 156 2.43 8.67 -0.49
C LEU A 156 3.00 7.53 -1.34
N ILE A 157 3.93 6.73 -0.80
CA ILE A 157 4.49 5.57 -1.50
C ILE A 157 3.38 4.56 -1.86
N ALA A 158 2.51 4.24 -0.90
CA ALA A 158 1.38 3.34 -1.12
C ALA A 158 0.42 3.88 -2.19
N GLY A 159 0.13 5.18 -2.16
CA GLY A 159 -0.65 5.86 -3.20
C GLY A 159 -0.03 5.71 -4.58
N VAL A 160 1.26 6.04 -4.74
CA VAL A 160 1.97 5.94 -6.03
C VAL A 160 1.97 4.51 -6.57
N ILE A 161 2.23 3.51 -5.71
CA ILE A 161 2.18 2.09 -6.08
C ILE A 161 0.78 1.71 -6.56
N ALA A 162 -0.27 2.11 -5.84
CA ALA A 162 -1.65 1.83 -6.24
C ALA A 162 -1.98 2.47 -7.60
N GLY A 163 -1.53 3.69 -7.84
CA GLY A 163 -1.63 4.35 -9.14
C GLY A 163 -0.97 3.55 -10.27
N ALA A 164 0.24 3.06 -10.06
CA ALA A 164 0.94 2.21 -11.04
C ALA A 164 0.20 0.89 -11.28
N VAL A 165 -0.26 0.23 -10.22
CA VAL A 165 -1.04 -1.02 -10.30
C VAL A 165 -2.36 -0.82 -11.04
N SER A 166 -3.05 0.31 -10.80
CA SER A 166 -4.33 0.62 -11.43
C SER A 166 -4.22 0.70 -12.97
N GLN A 167 -3.03 1.04 -13.50
CA GLN A 167 -2.77 1.02 -14.94
C GLN A 167 -2.87 -0.39 -15.53
N ILE A 168 -2.48 -1.41 -14.77
CA ILE A 168 -2.60 -2.82 -15.19
C ILE A 168 -4.08 -3.19 -15.30
N GLY A 169 -4.89 -2.79 -14.32
CA GLY A 169 -6.35 -2.94 -14.35
C GLY A 169 -7.00 -2.21 -15.52
N ALA A 170 -6.56 -0.99 -15.79
CA ALA A 170 -7.08 -0.18 -16.89
C ALA A 170 -6.76 -0.80 -18.27
N ARG A 171 -5.55 -1.32 -18.47
CA ARG A 171 -5.18 -2.04 -19.72
C ARG A 171 -6.01 -3.30 -19.92
N TRP A 172 -6.31 -4.03 -18.84
CA TRP A 172 -7.20 -5.18 -18.92
C TRP A 172 -8.62 -4.78 -19.37
N TYR A 173 -9.18 -3.70 -18.79
CA TYR A 173 -10.49 -3.21 -19.17
C TYR A 173 -10.54 -2.70 -20.62
N GLU A 174 -9.47 -2.05 -21.08
CA GLU A 174 -9.33 -1.62 -22.48
C GLU A 174 -9.42 -2.82 -23.43
N LYS A 175 -8.65 -3.89 -23.14
CA LYS A 175 -8.67 -5.12 -23.94
C LYS A 175 -10.06 -5.75 -23.96
N ALA A 176 -10.68 -5.92 -22.79
CA ALA A 176 -12.01 -6.50 -22.67
C ALA A 176 -13.10 -5.67 -23.39
N SER A 177 -12.95 -4.35 -23.42
CA SER A 177 -13.86 -3.44 -24.13
C SER A 177 -13.69 -3.53 -25.65
N ARG A 178 -12.46 -3.74 -26.13
CA ARG A 178 -12.16 -3.90 -27.55
C ARG A 178 -12.73 -5.20 -28.10
N ASP A 179 -12.53 -6.32 -27.40
CA ASP A 179 -13.03 -7.63 -27.80
C ASP A 179 -14.55 -7.62 -27.95
N LEU A 180 -15.27 -6.99 -27.01
CA LEU A 180 -16.72 -6.84 -27.07
C LEU A 180 -17.20 -6.04 -28.29
N ARG A 181 -16.47 -5.00 -28.71
CA ARG A 181 -16.84 -4.20 -29.88
C ARG A 181 -16.71 -5.02 -31.17
N LEU A 182 -15.73 -5.92 -31.23
CA LEU A 182 -15.56 -6.81 -32.37
C LEU A 182 -16.71 -7.82 -32.45
N GLU A 183 -17.15 -8.37 -31.32
CA GLU A 183 -18.29 -9.30 -31.26
C GLU A 183 -19.64 -8.67 -31.67
N ILE A 184 -19.84 -7.38 -31.41
CA ILE A 184 -21.09 -6.68 -31.77
C ILE A 184 -21.06 -6.20 -33.23
N GLY A 185 -19.85 -5.98 -33.78
CA GLY A 185 -19.66 -5.49 -35.14
C GLY A 185 -19.57 -6.57 -36.23
N SER A 186 -19.49 -7.85 -35.84
CA SER A 186 -19.50 -9.04 -36.74
C SER A 186 -20.90 -9.63 -36.86
#